data_AF-A0A936LD12-F1
#
_entry.id   AF-A0A936LD12-F1
#
_cell.length_a   1.000
_cell.length_b   1.000
_cell.length_c   1.000
_cell.angle_alpha   90.00
_cell.angle_beta   90.00
_cell.angle_gamma   90.00
#
_symmetry.space_group_name_H-M   'P 1'
#
loop_
_entity.id
_entity.type
_entity.pdbx_description
1 polymer ?
#
loop_
_entity_poly.entity_id
_entity_poly.type
_entity_poly.pdbx_seq_one_letter_code
_entity_poly.pdbx_strand_id
1 'polypeptide(L)' 'MDLAALSEQFRPWWVVWLVILFVGVVFWAYRPKNRKKFEEAAQIPLKDDKEQK' A
#
# COMPACT_ATOMS: atom_id res chain seq x y z
N MET A 1 36.47 -10.61 22.27
CA MET A 1 35.05 -10.27 22.04
C MET A 1 35.02 -9.56 20.69
N ASP A 2 34.37 -10.22 19.74
CA ASP A 2 34.76 -10.21 18.33
C ASP A 2 34.02 -9.12 17.55
N LEU A 3 34.76 -8.15 17.00
CA LEU A 3 34.22 -7.03 16.21
C LEU A 3 33.70 -7.49 14.84
N ALA A 4 34.17 -8.64 14.34
CA ALA A 4 33.73 -9.19 13.06
C ALA A 4 32.35 -9.84 13.19
N ALA A 5 32.09 -10.57 14.28
CA ALA A 5 30.77 -11.13 14.59
C ALA A 5 29.66 -10.05 14.69
N LEU A 6 30.01 -8.85 15.18
CA LEU A 6 29.07 -7.72 15.20
C LEU A 6 28.65 -7.31 13.78
N SER A 7 29.60 -7.24 12.86
CA SER A 7 29.38 -6.75 11.49
C SER A 7 28.53 -7.68 10.61
N GLU A 8 28.62 -9.00 10.84
CA GLU A 8 27.80 -10.01 10.15
C GLU A 8 26.34 -9.96 10.59
N GLN A 9 26.07 -9.63 11.86
CA GLN A 9 24.73 -9.53 12.42
C GLN A 9 23.92 -8.36 11.83
N PHE A 10 24.59 -7.27 11.42
CA PHE A 10 23.92 -6.07 10.88
C PHE A 10 23.71 -6.11 9.37
N ARG A 11 24.39 -6.99 8.63
CA ARG A 11 24.23 -7.11 7.17
C ARG A 11 22.78 -7.42 6.72
N PRO A 12 22.01 -8.31 7.37
CA PRO A 12 20.65 -8.64 6.94
C PRO A 12 19.61 -7.56 7.29
N TRP A 13 19.94 -6.58 8.15
CA TRP A 13 18.98 -5.55 8.59
C TRP A 13 18.47 -4.68 7.43
N TRP A 14 19.28 -4.46 6.41
CA TRP A 14 18.88 -3.74 5.20
C TRP A 14 17.75 -4.45 4.45
N VAL A 15 17.86 -5.78 4.31
CA VAL A 15 16.87 -6.60 3.60
C VAL A 15 15.56 -6.64 4.38
N VAL A 16 15.62 -6.78 5.71
CA VAL A 16 14.43 -6.74 6.58
C VAL A 16 13.70 -5.40 6.44
N TRP A 17 14.44 -4.28 6.40
CA TRP A 17 13.87 -2.96 6.17
C TRP A 17 13.14 -2.84 4.84
N LEU A 18 13.74 -3.33 3.74
CA LEU A 18 13.10 -3.34 2.42
C LEU A 18 11.83 -4.20 2.40
N VAL A 19 11.83 -5.34 3.09
CA VAL A 19 10.64 -6.20 3.22
C VAL A 19 9.53 -5.49 3.99
N ILE A 20 9.85 -4.81 5.10
CA ILE A 20 8.87 -4.03 5.88
C ILE A 20 8.26 -2.91 5.03
N LEU A 21 9.09 -2.17 4.30
CA LEU A 21 8.61 -1.12 3.39
C LEU A 21 7.70 -1.69 2.30
N PHE A 22 8.10 -2.81 1.69
CA PHE A 22 7.30 -3.48 0.67
C PHE A 22 5.93 -3.91 1.20
N VAL A 23 5.90 -4.60 2.35
CA VAL A 23 4.65 -5.03 2.99
C VAL A 23 3.80 -3.80 3.37
N GLY A 24 4.42 -2.75 3.89
CA GLY A 24 3.72 -1.48 4.19
C GLY A 24 3.03 -0.87 2.97
N VAL A 25 3.71 -0.86 1.82
CA VAL A 25 3.14 -0.39 0.54
C VAL A 25 2.01 -1.29 0.07
N VAL A 26 2.17 -2.62 0.13
CA VAL A 26 1.11 -3.58 -0.26
C VAL A 26 -0.13 -3.40 0.63
N PHE A 27 0.05 -3.27 1.94
CA PHE A 27 -1.04 -3.05 2.88
C PHE A 27 -1.74 -1.71 2.64
N TRP A 28 -0.98 -0.67 2.32
CA TRP A 28 -1.51 0.64 1.95
C TRP A 28 -2.27 0.60 0.61
N ALA A 29 -1.77 -0.12 -0.39
CA ALA A 29 -2.41 -0.28 -1.69
C ALA A 29 -3.73 -1.09 -1.58
N TYR A 30 -3.76 -2.10 -0.72
CA TYR A 30 -4.98 -2.83 -0.39
C TYR A 30 -5.96 -2.02 0.46
N ARG A 31 -5.55 -0.87 1.01
CA ARG A 31 -6.42 -0.03 1.82
C ARG A 31 -7.55 0.51 0.92
N PRO A 32 -8.82 0.16 1.18
CA PRO A 32 -9.98 0.54 0.35
C PRO A 32 -10.35 2.03 0.45
N LYS A 33 -9.48 2.89 1.01
CA LYS A 33 -9.77 4.29 1.35
C LYS A 33 -10.03 5.17 0.12
N ASN A 34 -9.65 4.73 -1.08
CA ASN A 34 -10.02 5.39 -2.34
C ASN A 34 -11.14 4.69 -3.12
N ARG A 35 -11.55 3.47 -2.75
CA ARG A 35 -12.62 2.74 -3.45
C ARG A 35 -13.92 3.57 -3.46
N LYS A 36 -14.25 4.22 -2.34
CA LYS A 36 -15.42 5.11 -2.24
C LYS A 36 -15.41 6.25 -3.26
N LYS A 37 -14.27 6.90 -3.51
CA LYS A 37 -14.18 8.00 -4.49
C LYS A 37 -14.32 7.50 -5.93
N PHE A 38 -13.81 6.31 -6.23
CA PHE A 38 -13.97 5.69 -7.54
C PHE A 38 -15.39 5.18 -7.78
N GLU A 39 -16.03 4.62 -6.77
CA GLU A 39 -17.43 4.17 -6.84
C GLU A 39 -18.41 5.36 -7.01
N GLU A 40 -18.14 6.47 -6.32
CA GLU A 40 -18.95 7.70 -6.43
C GLU A 40 -18.80 8.36 -7.81
N ALA A 41 -17.58 8.38 -8.38
CA ALA A 41 -17.35 8.90 -9.72
C ALA A 41 -17.91 7.99 -10.83
N ALA A 42 -17.89 6.67 -10.63
CA ALA A 42 -18.48 5.71 -11.57
C ALA A 42 -20.02 5.79 -11.63
N GLN A 43 -20.66 6.36 -10.62
CA GLN A 43 -22.12 6.60 -10.62
C GLN A 43 -22.52 7.94 -11.26
N ILE A 44 -21.58 8.80 -11.67
CA ILE A 44 -21.88 10.06 -12.35
C ILE A 44 -22.61 9.82 -13.69
N PRO A 45 -22.17 8.91 -14.58
CA PRO A 45 -22.89 8.64 -15.83
C PRO A 45 -24.28 8.03 -15.62
N LEU A 46 -24.50 7.28 -14.53
CA LEU A 46 -25.76 6.58 -14.22
C LEU A 46 -26.83 7.48 -13.58
N LYS A 47 -26.46 8.66 -13.09
CA LYS A 47 -27.43 9.63 -12.54
C LYS A 47 -28.10 10.45 -13.63
N ASP A 48 -27.44 10.64 -14.77
CA ASP A 48 -27.96 11.44 -15.89
C ASP A 48 -29.12 10.74 -16.63
N ASP A 49 -29.18 9.41 -16.59
CA ASP A 49 -30.25 8.61 -17.21
C ASP A 49 -31.56 8.60 -16.38
N LYS A 50 -31.53 9.01 -15.11
CA LYS A 50 -32.72 8.96 -14.22
C LYS A 50 -33.54 10.24 -14.20
N GLU A 51 -32.99 11.37 -14.65
CA GLU A 51 -33.71 12.64 -14.71
C GLU A 51 -34.45 12.86 -16.04
N GLN A 52 -34.29 11.94 -16.99
CA GLN A 52 -34.99 11.90 -18.28
C GLN A 52 -36.09 10.83 -18.29
N LYS A 53 -37.00 10.80 -17.29
CA LYS A 53 -38.30 10.13 -17.46
C LYS A 53 -39.39 10.64 -16.53
#